data_AF-A0A6C7S0V7-F1
#
_entry.id   AF-A0A6C7S0V7-F1
#
_cell.length_a   1.000
_cell.length_b   1.000
_cell.length_c   1.000
_cell.angle_alpha   90.00
_cell.angle_beta   90.00
_cell.angle_gamma   90.00
#
_symmetry.space_group_name_H-M   'P 1'
#
loop_
_entity.id
_entity.type
_entity.pdbx_description
1 polymer ?
#
loop_
_entity_poly.entity_id
_entity_poly.type
_entity_poly.pdbx_seq_one_letter_code
_entity_poly.pdbx_strand_id
1 'polypeptide(L)' 'ACASKDILIKTEIKEVKVPIKCPLKLPLKPLDKKDLESAKEISKYYLEVENIAKLCTGEKDERK' A
#
# COMPACT_ATOMS: atom_id res chain seq x y z
N ALA A 1 -11.45 35.52 44.92
CA ALA A 1 -10.67 34.29 44.77
C ALA A 1 -10.64 33.92 43.29
N CYS A 2 -9.47 33.67 42.69
CA CYS A 2 -9.35 33.20 41.31
C CYS A 2 -8.99 31.71 41.35
N ALA A 3 -9.74 30.88 40.61
CA ALA A 3 -9.47 29.46 40.49
C ALA A 3 -8.19 29.24 39.67
N SER A 4 -7.23 28.52 40.25
CA SER A 4 -6.07 28.00 39.52
C SER A 4 -6.58 27.13 38.38
N LYS A 5 -6.29 27.50 37.14
CA LYS A 5 -6.62 26.65 35.99
C LYS A 5 -5.68 25.45 36.01
N ASP A 6 -6.12 24.37 36.64
CA ASP A 6 -5.51 23.06 36.46
C ASP A 6 -5.47 22.75 34.96
N ILE A 7 -4.27 22.71 34.42
CA ILE A 7 -4.04 22.36 33.02
C ILE A 7 -4.35 20.87 32.93
N LEU A 8 -5.61 20.56 32.59
CA LEU A 8 -6.07 19.23 32.23
C LEU A 8 -5.30 18.80 30.98
N ILE A 9 -4.16 18.14 31.16
CA ILE A 9 -3.42 17.49 30.07
C ILE A 9 -4.31 16.36 29.58
N LYS A 10 -5.10 16.65 28.55
CA LYS A 10 -5.97 15.68 27.90
C LYS A 10 -5.09 14.79 27.03
N THR A 11 -4.66 13.65 27.58
CA THR A 11 -3.87 12.68 26.85
C THR A 11 -4.73 12.07 25.75
N GLU A 12 -4.58 12.57 24.52
CA GLU A 12 -5.28 12.04 23.35
C GLU A 12 -4.50 10.84 22.81
N ILE A 13 -5.07 9.65 22.96
CA ILE A 13 -4.54 8.42 22.37
C ILE A 13 -4.88 8.46 20.88
N LYS A 14 -3.85 8.57 20.04
CA LYS A 14 -4.00 8.50 18.58
C LYS A 14 -3.67 7.10 18.11
N GLU A 15 -4.60 6.47 17.42
CA GLU A 15 -4.34 5.23 16.70
C GLU A 15 -3.39 5.50 15.54
N VAL A 16 -2.16 5.01 15.66
CA VAL A 16 -1.17 5.07 14.58
C VAL A 16 -1.32 3.82 13.73
N LYS A 17 -1.91 3.97 12.53
CA LYS A 17 -1.98 2.89 11.55
C LYS A 17 -0.59 2.71 10.92
N VAL A 18 0.18 1.76 11.44
CA VAL A 18 1.48 1.39 10.86
C VAL A 18 1.22 0.49 9.65
N PRO A 19 1.76 0.84 8.46
CA PRO A 19 1.60 -0.01 7.28
C PRO A 19 2.28 -1.36 7.53
N ILE A 20 1.51 -2.43 7.37
CA ILE A 20 2.05 -3.79 7.45
C ILE A 20 2.90 -4.01 6.21
N LYS A 21 4.18 -4.34 6.39
CA LYS A 21 5.08 -4.63 5.27
C LYS A 21 4.57 -5.87 4.55
N CYS A 22 4.24 -5.73 3.27
CA CYS A 22 3.91 -6.90 2.46
C CYS A 22 5.14 -7.77 2.25
N PRO A 23 5.13 -9.06 2.62
CA PRO A 23 6.28 -9.95 2.44
C PRO A 23 6.49 -10.40 0.97
N LEU A 24 5.80 -9.77 0.01
CA LEU A 24 5.81 -10.16 -1.39
C LEU A 24 6.96 -9.46 -2.15
N LYS A 25 7.75 -10.25 -2.86
CA LYS A 25 8.80 -9.74 -3.75
C LYS A 25 8.15 -9.18 -5.01
N LEU A 26 8.38 -7.90 -5.30
CA LEU A 26 7.95 -7.32 -6.57
C LEU A 26 8.93 -7.75 -7.68
N PRO A 27 8.44 -8.12 -8.87
CA PRO A 27 9.29 -8.34 -10.03
C PRO A 27 9.98 -7.04 -10.44
N LEU A 28 11.11 -7.15 -11.16
CA LEU A 28 11.78 -5.97 -11.73
C LEU A 28 11.01 -5.47 -12.94
N LYS A 29 10.84 -4.15 -13.03
CA LYS A 29 10.19 -3.53 -14.17
C LYS A 29 11.01 -3.79 -15.46
N PRO A 30 10.40 -4.35 -16.52
CA PRO A 30 11.09 -4.54 -17.79
C PRO A 30 11.43 -3.21 -18.46
N LEU A 31 12.48 -3.20 -19.26
CA LEU A 31 12.94 -2.01 -20.00
C LEU A 31 11.98 -1.70 -21.15
N ASP A 32 11.57 -0.43 -21.27
CA ASP A 32 10.77 0.05 -22.39
C ASP A 32 11.67 0.33 -23.60
N LYS A 33 11.53 -0.50 -24.64
CA LYS A 33 12.27 -0.38 -25.91
C LYS A 33 11.48 0.37 -26.99
N LYS A 34 10.26 0.84 -26.70
CA LYS A 34 9.31 1.44 -27.66
C LYS A 34 8.88 0.52 -28.81
N ASP A 35 9.05 -0.79 -28.65
CA ASP A 35 8.57 -1.81 -29.59
C ASP A 35 7.30 -2.49 -29.06
N LEU A 36 6.50 -3.10 -29.96
CA LEU A 36 5.26 -3.79 -29.58
C LEU A 36 5.49 -4.94 -28.58
N GLU A 37 6.59 -5.68 -28.73
CA GLU A 37 6.94 -6.78 -27.82
C GLU A 37 7.30 -6.26 -26.41
N SER A 38 8.02 -5.13 -26.33
CA SER A 38 8.34 -4.50 -25.05
C SER A 38 7.09 -3.97 -24.36
N ALA A 39 6.16 -3.36 -25.11
CA ALA A 39 4.86 -2.92 -24.58
C ALA A 39 4.04 -4.09 -24.03
N LYS A 40 4.08 -5.25 -24.69
CA LYS A 40 3.44 -6.48 -24.24
C LYS A 40 4.05 -7.02 -22.94
N GLU A 41 5.37 -7.01 -22.81
CA GLU A 41 6.06 -7.40 -21.57
C GLU A 41 5.73 -6.48 -20.41
N ILE A 42 5.72 -5.16 -20.65
CA ILE A 42 5.32 -4.16 -19.66
C ILE A 42 3.87 -4.36 -19.21
N SER A 43 2.97 -4.68 -20.14
CA SER A 43 1.57 -4.96 -19.83
C SER A 43 1.42 -6.16 -18.90
N LYS A 44 2.16 -7.25 -19.17
CA LYS A 44 2.19 -8.43 -18.28
C LYS A 44 2.75 -8.09 -16.90
N TYR A 45 3.83 -7.32 -16.85
CA TYR A 45 4.44 -6.88 -15.59
C TYR A 45 3.43 -6.14 -14.69
N TYR A 46 2.67 -5.19 -15.25
CA TYR A 46 1.66 -4.47 -14.46
C TYR A 46 0.56 -5.39 -13.95
N LEU A 47 0.11 -6.35 -14.77
CA LEU A 47 -0.92 -7.31 -14.36
C LEU A 47 -0.44 -8.20 -13.20
N GLU A 48 0.83 -8.60 -13.19
CA GLU A 48 1.43 -9.31 -12.05
C GLU A 48 1.53 -8.45 -10.79
N VAL A 49 1.94 -7.18 -10.93
CA VAL A 49 2.02 -6.23 -9.81
C VAL A 49 0.65 -5.96 -9.21
N GLU A 50 -0.39 -5.81 -10.02
CA GLU A 50 -1.77 -5.65 -9.55
C GLU A 50 -2.24 -6.88 -8.76
N ASN A 51 -1.91 -8.09 -9.21
CA ASN A 51 -2.25 -9.30 -8.48
C ASN A 51 -1.53 -9.38 -7.13
N ILE A 52 -0.25 -9.03 -7.08
CA ILE A 52 0.53 -8.93 -5.84
C ILE A 52 -0.08 -7.89 -4.89
N ALA A 53 -0.50 -6.73 -5.42
CA ALA A 53 -1.13 -5.69 -4.63
C ALA A 53 -2.46 -6.15 -4.02
N LYS A 54 -3.31 -6.87 -4.78
CA LYS A 54 -4.57 -7.45 -4.27
C LYS A 54 -4.35 -8.45 -3.14
N LEU A 55 -3.36 -9.34 -3.31
CA LEU A 55 -2.95 -10.27 -2.24
C LEU A 55 -2.48 -9.53 -0.99
N CYS A 56 -1.86 -8.36 -1.17
CA CYS A 56 -1.35 -7.54 -0.09
C CYS A 56 -2.45 -6.81 0.70
N THR A 57 -3.44 -6.27 -0.01
CA THR A 57 -4.55 -5.52 0.60
C THR A 57 -5.63 -6.43 1.17
N GLY A 58 -5.51 -7.75 0.98
CA GLY A 58 -6.50 -8.73 1.44
C GLY A 58 -7.81 -8.67 0.65
N GLU A 59 -7.79 -8.02 -0.52
CA GLU A 59 -8.93 -7.92 -1.42
C GLU A 59 -9.06 -9.27 -2.13
N LYS A 60 -9.85 -10.17 -1.52
CA LYS A 60 -10.14 -11.48 -2.10
C LYS A 60 -10.91 -11.26 -3.41
N ASP A 61 -10.40 -11.75 -4.52
CA ASP A 61 -11.11 -11.72 -5.81
C ASP A 61 -12.46 -12.43 -5.63
N GLU A 62 -13.56 -11.65 -5.63
CA GLU A 62 -14.92 -12.14 -5.37
C GLU A 62 -15.50 -12.95 -6.56
N ARG A 63 -14.65 -13.40 -7.49
CA ARG A 63 -15.02 -14.27 -8.61
C ARG A 63 -14.46 -15.66 -8.39
N LYS A 64 -14.96 -16.36 -7.38
CA LYS A 64 -14.76 -17.80 -7.25
C LYS A 64 -16.03 -18.50 -6.79
#